data_AF-A0A1I7E8B7-F1
#
_entry.id   AF-A0A1I7E8B7-F1
#
_cell.length_a   1.000
_cell.length_b   1.000
_cell.length_c   1.000
_cell.angle_alpha   90.00
_cell.angle_beta   90.00
_cell.angle_gamma   90.00
#
_symmetry.space_group_name_H-M   'P 1'
#
loop_
_entity.id
_entity.type
_entity.pdbx_description
1 polymer ?
#
loop_
_entity_poly.entity_id
_entity_poly.type
_entity_poly.pdbx_seq_one_letter_code
_entity_poly.pdbx_strand_id
1 'polypeptide(L)'
;MTDSSNSPLQDILQMHLTLLETLRREEWEVLADISPAYSQAVEATIAHLQQSAEAGKKEELARLIASLQASEAEIGRRLQARMQMLRENMLKLQHGKTGCRYYAEQMPRRFA
;
A
#
# COMPACT_ATOMS: atom_id res chain seq x y z
N MET A 1 -12.73 35.01 -12.77
CA MET A 1 -12.37 33.86 -13.62
C MET A 1 -12.14 32.69 -12.67
N THR A 2 -13.19 31.92 -12.45
CA THR A 2 -13.29 30.84 -11.45
C THR A 2 -13.15 29.50 -12.16
N ASP A 3 -11.94 29.18 -12.60
CA ASP A 3 -11.67 27.93 -13.30
C ASP A 3 -10.39 27.32 -12.74
N SER A 4 -10.52 26.49 -11.70
CA SER A 4 -9.61 25.38 -11.33
C SER A 4 -10.14 24.65 -10.09
N SER A 5 -11.45 24.46 -10.00
CA SER A 5 -12.14 23.79 -8.88
C SER A 5 -11.94 22.26 -8.93
N ASN A 6 -10.72 21.76 -9.05
CA ASN A 6 -10.45 20.37 -8.69
C ASN A 6 -10.53 20.32 -7.17
N SER A 7 -11.64 19.78 -6.66
CA SER A 7 -11.86 19.67 -5.22
C SER A 7 -10.75 18.77 -4.65
N PRO A 8 -10.15 19.09 -3.47
CA PRO A 8 -9.14 18.23 -2.83
C PRO A 8 -9.62 16.77 -2.63
N LEU A 9 -10.94 16.57 -2.63
CA LEU A 9 -11.60 15.26 -2.62
C LEU A 9 -11.39 14.45 -3.89
N GLN A 10 -11.39 15.13 -5.03
CA GLN A 10 -11.25 14.53 -6.35
C GLN A 10 -9.81 14.03 -6.56
N ASP A 11 -8.84 14.80 -6.07
CA ASP A 11 -7.43 14.42 -6.10
C ASP A 11 -7.17 13.18 -5.23
N ILE A 12 -7.75 13.10 -4.02
CA ILE A 12 -7.64 11.90 -3.16
C ILE A 12 -8.32 10.69 -3.78
N LEU A 13 -9.51 10.86 -4.36
CA LEU A 13 -10.20 9.77 -5.03
C LEU A 13 -9.33 9.19 -6.15
N GLN A 14 -8.67 10.05 -6.92
CA GLN A 14 -7.80 9.63 -8.00
C GLN A 14 -6.54 8.93 -7.48
N MET A 15 -5.93 9.42 -6.40
CA MET A 15 -4.82 8.72 -5.75
C MET A 15 -5.26 7.36 -5.20
N HIS A 16 -6.45 7.25 -4.61
CA HIS A 16 -6.99 5.98 -4.11
C HIS A 16 -7.20 4.96 -5.23
N LEU A 17 -7.81 5.38 -6.35
CA LEU A 17 -8.00 4.52 -7.52
C LEU A 17 -6.67 4.04 -8.11
N THR A 18 -5.68 4.94 -8.13
CA THR A 18 -4.32 4.60 -8.58
C THR A 18 -3.69 3.55 -7.65
N LEU A 19 -3.85 3.71 -6.33
CA LEU A 19 -3.34 2.78 -5.32
C LEU A 19 -4.03 1.41 -5.40
N LEU A 20 -5.34 1.38 -5.67
CA LEU A 20 -6.07 0.14 -5.90
C LEU A 20 -5.62 -0.58 -7.18
N GLU A 21 -5.38 0.16 -8.26
CA GLU A 21 -4.95 -0.44 -9.53
C GLU A 21 -3.51 -0.98 -9.44
N THR A 22 -2.59 -0.26 -8.79
CA THR A 22 -1.21 -0.76 -8.55
C THR A 22 -1.22 -2.00 -7.65
N LEU A 23 -2.07 -2.02 -6.62
CA LEU A 23 -2.30 -3.19 -5.79
C LEU A 23 -2.89 -4.37 -6.60
N ARG A 24 -3.81 -4.09 -7.53
CA ARG A 24 -4.40 -5.11 -8.41
C ARG A 24 -3.40 -5.72 -9.37
N ARG A 25 -2.44 -4.92 -9.83
CA ARG A 25 -1.33 -5.32 -10.71
C ARG A 25 -0.15 -5.91 -9.97
N GLU A 26 -0.19 -5.97 -8.64
CA GLU A 26 0.91 -6.46 -7.80
C GLU A 26 2.22 -5.66 -8.01
N GLU A 27 2.10 -4.37 -8.35
CA GLU A 27 3.23 -3.46 -8.55
C GLU A 27 3.73 -2.96 -7.18
N TRP A 28 4.29 -3.87 -6.37
CA TRP A 28 4.59 -3.64 -4.95
C TRP A 28 5.59 -2.50 -4.68
N GLU A 29 6.57 -2.30 -5.55
CA GLU A 29 7.55 -1.20 -5.42
C GLU A 29 6.87 0.16 -5.64
N VAL A 30 6.07 0.27 -6.69
CA VAL A 30 5.29 1.48 -6.99
C VAL A 30 4.29 1.77 -5.87
N LEU A 31 3.66 0.72 -5.33
CA LEU A 31 2.77 0.83 -4.19
C LEU A 31 3.49 1.41 -2.95
N ALA A 32 4.71 0.96 -2.68
CA ALA A 32 5.52 1.48 -1.57
C ALA A 32 5.88 2.96 -1.74
N ASP A 33 6.13 3.40 -2.98
CA ASP A 33 6.47 4.79 -3.29
C ASP A 33 5.27 5.76 -3.15
N ILE A 34 4.07 5.34 -3.56
CA ILE A 34 2.87 6.21 -3.57
C ILE A 34 2.10 6.24 -2.25
N SER A 35 2.23 5.20 -1.42
CA SER A 35 1.47 5.06 -0.17
C SER A 35 1.68 6.21 0.82
N PRO A 36 2.91 6.71 1.08
CA PRO A 36 3.13 7.81 2.02
C PRO A 36 2.44 9.11 1.58
N ALA A 37 2.49 9.43 0.29
CA ALA A 37 1.85 10.62 -0.26
C ALA A 37 0.32 10.53 -0.18
N TYR A 38 -0.25 9.35 -0.43
CA TYR A 38 -1.68 9.10 -0.27
C TYR A 38 -2.14 9.29 1.19
N SER A 39 -1.44 8.71 2.17
CA SER A 39 -1.78 8.88 3.59
C SER A 39 -1.75 10.34 4.02
N GLN A 40 -0.71 11.09 3.61
CA GLN A 40 -0.61 12.53 3.92
C GLN A 40 -1.74 13.34 3.28
N ALA A 41 -2.12 13.04 2.04
CA ALA A 41 -3.23 13.71 1.36
C ALA A 41 -4.56 13.47 2.10
N VAL A 42 -4.82 12.23 2.51
CA VAL A 42 -6.01 11.86 3.30
C VAL A 42 -6.05 12.62 4.63
N GLU A 43 -4.95 12.63 5.39
CA GLU A 43 -4.85 13.36 6.65
C GLU A 43 -5.07 14.86 6.48
N ALA A 44 -4.42 15.47 5.48
CA ALA A 44 -4.57 16.89 5.18
C ALA A 44 -6.02 17.27 4.82
N THR A 45 -6.70 16.39 4.08
CA THR A 45 -8.10 16.62 3.72
C THR A 45 -9.04 16.43 4.90
N ILE A 46 -8.82 15.42 5.75
CA ILE A 46 -9.58 15.28 7.00
C ILE A 46 -9.40 16.53 7.86
N ALA A 47 -8.18 17.05 8.01
CA ALA A 47 -7.90 18.25 8.79
C ALA A 47 -8.57 19.50 8.21
N HIS A 48 -8.49 19.70 6.89
CA HIS A 48 -9.15 20.81 6.20
C HIS A 48 -10.68 20.75 6.36
N LEU A 49 -11.26 19.55 6.36
CA LEU A 49 -12.70 19.35 6.50
C LEU A 49 -13.21 19.52 7.93
N GLN A 50 -12.42 19.14 8.93
CA GLN A 50 -12.75 19.43 10.33
C GLN A 50 -12.87 20.93 10.59
N GLN A 51 -12.12 21.75 9.84
CA GLN A 51 -12.15 23.21 9.90
C GLN A 51 -13.28 23.83 9.04
N SER A 52 -13.88 23.06 8.13
CA SER A 52 -14.93 23.54 7.23
C SER A 52 -16.35 23.36 7.83
N ALA A 53 -17.11 24.45 7.89
CA ALA A 53 -18.44 24.52 8.51
C ALA A 53 -19.61 24.10 7.59
N GLU A 54 -19.34 23.69 6.34
CA GLU A 54 -20.40 23.36 5.38
C GLU A 54 -20.98 21.96 5.62
N ALA A 55 -22.12 21.91 6.30
CA ALA A 55 -22.83 20.68 6.64
C ALA A 55 -23.18 19.80 5.42
N GLY A 56 -23.49 20.40 4.26
CA GLY A 56 -23.82 19.66 3.04
C GLY A 56 -22.64 18.90 2.42
N LYS A 57 -21.41 19.43 2.54
CA LYS A 57 -20.22 18.74 2.04
C LYS A 57 -19.84 17.54 2.90
N LYS A 58 -20.18 17.55 4.19
CA LYS A 58 -19.85 16.46 5.12
C LYS A 58 -20.55 15.15 4.79
N GLU A 59 -21.76 15.20 4.23
CA GLU A 59 -22.59 14.01 4.00
C GLU A 59 -22.20 13.26 2.72
N GLU A 60 -21.86 14.00 1.66
CA GLU A 60 -21.25 13.44 0.43
C GLU A 60 -19.89 12.81 0.73
N LEU A 61 -19.10 13.47 1.59
CA LEU A 61 -17.83 12.98 2.07
C LEU A 61 -17.93 11.76 2.96
N ALA A 62 -18.91 11.69 3.85
CA ALA A 62 -19.13 10.51 4.69
C ALA A 62 -19.40 9.27 3.84
N ARG A 63 -20.14 9.43 2.72
CA ARG A 63 -20.35 8.34 1.75
C ARG A 63 -19.07 7.98 1.01
N LEU A 64 -18.26 8.98 0.62
CA LEU A 64 -16.98 8.75 -0.04
C LEU A 64 -16.00 8.02 0.90
N ILE A 65 -15.88 8.47 2.14
CA ILE A 65 -15.02 7.82 3.16
C ILE A 65 -15.51 6.40 3.44
N ALA A 66 -16.83 6.17 3.52
CA ALA A 66 -17.36 4.83 3.71
C ALA A 66 -17.04 3.88 2.54
N SER A 67 -17.05 4.37 1.30
CA SER A 67 -16.66 3.55 0.13
C SER A 67 -15.14 3.30 0.09
N LEU A 68 -14.33 4.28 0.47
CA LEU A 68 -12.88 4.12 0.62
C LEU A 68 -12.54 3.09 1.70
N GLN A 69 -13.18 3.16 2.87
CA GLN A 69 -12.98 2.22 3.99
C GLN A 69 -13.38 0.79 3.64
N ALA A 70 -14.47 0.59 2.88
CA ALA A 70 -14.85 -0.73 2.40
C ALA A 70 -13.77 -1.35 1.50
N SER A 71 -13.05 -0.51 0.75
CA SER A 71 -11.97 -0.91 -0.14
C SER A 71 -10.66 -1.19 0.62
N GLU A 72 -10.38 -0.45 1.69
CA GLU A 72 -9.17 -0.63 2.52
C GLU A 72 -9.07 -2.01 3.19
N ALA A 73 -10.20 -2.63 3.53
CA ALA A 73 -10.18 -3.99 4.09
C ALA A 73 -9.59 -5.01 3.09
N GLU A 74 -9.88 -4.85 1.80
CA GLU A 74 -9.32 -5.68 0.74
C GLU A 74 -7.83 -5.40 0.53
N ILE A 75 -7.43 -4.12 0.60
CA ILE A 75 -6.02 -3.72 0.57
C ILE A 75 -5.24 -4.39 1.70
N GLY A 76 -5.77 -4.33 2.92
CA GLY A 76 -5.17 -4.95 4.10
C GLY A 76 -4.99 -6.45 3.96
N ARG A 77 -6.02 -7.17 3.47
CA ARG A 77 -5.93 -8.62 3.23
C ARG A 77 -4.84 -8.98 2.22
N ARG A 78 -4.74 -8.23 1.11
CA ARG A 78 -3.73 -8.47 0.07
C ARG A 78 -2.31 -8.21 0.56
N LEU A 79 -2.11 -7.11 1.28
CA LEU A 79 -0.82 -6.80 1.91
C LEU A 79 -0.40 -7.88 2.90
N GLN A 80 -1.32 -8.35 3.75
CA GLN A 80 -1.03 -9.40 4.71
C GLN A 80 -0.66 -10.73 4.03
N ALA A 81 -1.40 -11.12 2.98
CA ALA A 81 -1.08 -12.30 2.18
C ALA A 81 0.31 -12.19 1.53
N ARG A 82 0.65 -11.02 0.99
CA ARG A 82 1.97 -10.74 0.40
C ARG A 82 3.09 -10.84 1.45
N MET A 83 2.89 -10.26 2.63
CA MET A 83 3.84 -10.37 3.74
C MET A 83 4.07 -11.82 4.16
N GLN A 84 3.00 -12.62 4.24
CA GLN A 84 3.11 -14.04 4.55
C GLN A 84 3.95 -14.78 3.50
N MET A 85 3.66 -14.56 2.21
CA MET A 85 4.43 -15.16 1.11
C MET A 85 5.91 -14.76 1.16
N LEU A 86 6.22 -13.47 1.41
CA LEU A 86 7.60 -13.01 1.56
C LEU A 86 8.31 -13.69 2.73
N ARG A 87 7.62 -13.87 3.85
CA ARG A 87 8.16 -14.55 5.04
C ARG A 87 8.48 -16.01 4.74
N GLU A 88 7.56 -16.73 4.08
CA GLU A 88 7.77 -18.11 3.65
C GLU A 88 8.95 -18.24 2.66
N ASN A 89 9.05 -17.32 1.71
CA ASN A 89 10.15 -17.28 0.74
C ASN A 89 11.50 -17.00 1.41
N MET A 90 11.55 -16.08 2.37
CA MET A 90 12.76 -15.83 3.16
C MET A 90 13.19 -17.05 3.97
N LEU A 91 12.23 -17.75 4.60
CA LEU A 91 12.52 -18.99 5.32
C LEU A 91 13.09 -20.04 4.35
N LYS A 92 12.46 -20.27 3.19
CA LYS A 92 12.98 -21.21 2.18
C LYS A 92 14.39 -20.83 1.72
N LEU A 93 14.65 -19.55 1.49
CA LEU A 93 15.97 -19.05 1.10
C LEU A 93 17.02 -19.29 2.20
N GLN A 94 16.67 -19.06 3.46
CA GLN A 94 17.55 -19.32 4.60
C GLN A 94 17.88 -20.81 4.73
N HIS A 95 16.87 -21.68 4.60
CA HIS A 95 17.08 -23.12 4.61
C HIS A 95 17.96 -23.57 3.43
N GLY A 96 17.73 -23.04 2.23
CA GLY A 96 18.58 -23.28 1.06
C GLY A 96 20.04 -22.85 1.28
N LYS A 97 20.27 -21.63 1.78
CA LYS A 97 21.61 -21.14 2.14
C LYS A 97 22.30 -22.04 3.17
N THR A 98 21.54 -22.49 4.17
CA THR A 98 22.03 -23.38 5.22
C THR A 98 22.41 -24.75 4.66
N GLY A 99 21.56 -25.34 3.80
CA GLY A 99 21.84 -26.59 3.10
C GLY A 99 23.06 -26.49 2.18
N CYS A 100 23.17 -25.42 1.38
CA CYS A 100 24.34 -25.17 0.54
C CYS A 100 25.62 -25.03 1.36
N ARG A 101 25.55 -24.37 2.53
CA ARG A 101 26.69 -24.23 3.45
C ARG A 101 27.12 -25.60 4.00
N TYR A 102 26.20 -26.39 4.51
CA TYR A 102 26.51 -27.74 5.01
C TYR A 102 27.08 -28.65 3.92
N TYR A 103 26.53 -28.56 2.70
CA TYR A 103 27.06 -29.31 1.57
C TYR A 103 28.49 -28.87 1.19
N ALA A 104 28.76 -27.56 1.19
CA ALA A 104 30.11 -27.03 0.95
C ALA A 104 31.11 -27.41 2.05
N GLU A 105 30.67 -27.51 3.30
CA GLU A 105 31.48 -27.98 4.44
C GLU A 105 31.78 -29.48 4.36
N GLN A 106 30.89 -30.29 3.78
CA GLN A 106 31.09 -31.73 3.57
C GLN A 106 31.86 -32.06 2.30
N MET A 107 32.02 -31.12 1.36
CA MET A 107 32.92 -31.33 0.23
C MET A 107 34.36 -31.44 0.75
N PRO A 108 35.06 -32.55 0.47
CA PRO A 108 36.48 -32.61 0.76
C PRO A 108 37.15 -31.48 -0.01
N ARG A 109 37.84 -30.59 0.71
CA ARG A 109 38.76 -29.63 0.09
C ARG A 109 39.75 -30.47 -0.71
N ARG A 110 39.54 -30.61 -2.02
CA ARG A 110 40.50 -31.25 -2.90
C ARG A 110 41.77 -30.42 -2.80
N PHE A 111 42.74 -31.02 -2.12
CA PHE A 111 44.13 -30.66 -1.88
C PHE A 111 44.68 -29.53 -2.77
N ALA A 112 45.23 -28.51 -2.12
CA ALA A 112 46.38 -27.75 -2.60
C ALA A 112 47.62 -28.29 -1.89
#